data_AF-A0A6C0DKI8-F1
#
_entry.id   AF-A0A6C0DKI8-F1
#
_cell.length_a   1.000
_cell.length_b   1.000
_cell.length_c   1.000
_cell.angle_alpha   90.00
_cell.angle_beta   90.00
_cell.angle_gamma   90.00
#
_symmetry.space_group_name_H-M   'P 1'
#
loop_
_entity.id
_entity.type
_entity.pdbx_description
1 polymer ?
#
loop_
_entity_poly.entity_id
_entity_poly.type
_entity_poly.pdbx_seq_one_letter_code
_entity_poly.pdbx_strand_id
1 'polypeptide(L)'
;MDSVVLASPDFYDINYAINPLTNKASVVDKKKAMEQFEKLKSHFIKHKIPVHILDATKADPQGKFPDLVFVSNSALILRGWPTKVAILARYAHPERRGEEARVGAFLKHILGYKVISLPEEEGLYYEGQGDSRWSHNGKDLWLCYGAGRTTKAGIQAVKDAILKEATEANWIPPTIHSLQLVEKKTYHMDLCFLPLPNHRVLLHESSFSAASRKEIRNRFGKENILHVPLKYLYACNSVWLDEKHLLIPRLPDCRHWMYNGSKMKIEEVNVDQFHLAGGSASCMVLALWKTV
;
A
#
# COMPACT_ATOMS: atom_id res chain seq x y z
N MET A 1 11.74 -5.37 -4.27
CA MET A 1 10.58 -6.28 -4.18
C MET A 1 10.88 -7.46 -5.04
N ASP A 2 10.38 -8.63 -4.66
CA ASP A 2 10.70 -9.86 -5.39
C ASP A 2 9.70 -10.16 -6.50
N SER A 3 8.45 -9.76 -6.32
CA SER A 3 7.40 -9.72 -7.34
C SER A 3 6.25 -8.81 -6.86
N VAL A 4 5.25 -8.61 -7.71
CA VAL A 4 4.06 -7.79 -7.38
C VAL A 4 2.79 -8.48 -7.83
N VAL A 5 1.68 -8.20 -7.13
CA VAL A 5 0.32 -8.45 -7.63
C VAL A 5 -0.29 -7.13 -8.09
N LEU A 6 -0.90 -7.14 -9.27
CA LEU A 6 -1.80 -6.09 -9.76
C LEU A 6 -3.18 -6.70 -10.00
N ALA A 7 -4.25 -5.94 -9.84
CA ALA A 7 -5.60 -6.36 -10.21
C ALA A 7 -6.06 -5.60 -11.47
N SER A 8 -6.59 -6.33 -12.45
CA SER A 8 -6.97 -5.73 -13.74
C SER A 8 -8.16 -4.78 -13.61
N PRO A 9 -8.21 -3.66 -14.36
CA PRO A 9 -9.22 -2.61 -14.17
C PRO A 9 -10.50 -2.84 -14.98
N ASP A 10 -10.83 -4.08 -15.36
CA ASP A 10 -11.97 -4.40 -16.24
C ASP A 10 -13.30 -3.84 -15.74
N PHE A 11 -13.49 -3.84 -14.42
CA PHE A 11 -14.69 -3.31 -13.75
C PHE A 11 -14.42 -2.06 -12.90
N TYR A 12 -13.27 -1.40 -13.11
CA TYR A 12 -12.93 -0.19 -12.38
C TYR A 12 -13.89 0.96 -12.74
N ASP A 13 -14.45 1.60 -11.71
CA ASP A 13 -15.38 2.73 -11.83
C ASP A 13 -15.50 3.49 -10.49
N ILE A 14 -16.17 4.65 -10.50
CA ILE A 14 -16.45 5.42 -9.28
C ILE A 14 -17.95 5.35 -8.96
N ASN A 15 -18.33 4.38 -8.13
CA ASN A 15 -19.73 4.16 -7.75
C ASN A 15 -20.11 4.83 -6.42
N TYR A 16 -19.11 5.19 -5.61
CA TYR A 16 -19.25 5.73 -4.27
C TYR A 16 -18.09 6.67 -3.92
N ALA A 17 -18.23 7.45 -2.85
CA ALA A 17 -17.19 8.32 -2.32
C ALA A 17 -16.99 8.03 -0.83
N ILE A 18 -16.04 7.15 -0.53
CA ILE A 18 -15.70 6.70 0.83
C ILE A 18 -14.41 7.35 1.37
N ASN A 19 -13.87 8.34 0.65
CA ASN A 19 -12.69 9.08 1.05
C ASN A 19 -12.80 10.56 0.59
N PRO A 20 -12.03 11.48 1.17
CA PRO A 20 -12.18 12.92 0.89
C PRO A 20 -11.58 13.36 -0.46
N LEU A 21 -10.90 12.47 -1.19
CA LEU A 21 -10.26 12.77 -2.47
C LEU A 21 -11.16 12.39 -3.65
N THR A 22 -12.04 11.41 -3.47
CA THR A 22 -12.98 10.98 -4.51
C THR A 22 -14.05 12.03 -4.75
N ASN A 23 -14.10 12.54 -5.98
CA ASN A 23 -15.25 13.29 -6.48
C ASN A 23 -16.20 12.30 -7.19
N LYS A 24 -17.40 12.09 -6.64
CA LYS A 24 -18.40 11.16 -7.20
C LYS A 24 -18.91 11.58 -8.60
N ALA A 25 -18.72 12.85 -8.98
CA ALA A 25 -19.04 13.33 -10.33
C ALA A 25 -17.96 13.02 -11.38
N SER A 26 -16.78 12.53 -10.94
CA SER A 26 -15.73 12.11 -11.85
C SER A 26 -16.18 10.90 -12.68
N VAL A 27 -15.85 10.91 -13.96
CA VAL A 27 -16.11 9.79 -14.87
C VAL A 27 -14.78 9.16 -15.23
N VAL A 28 -14.64 7.86 -14.97
CA VAL A 28 -13.46 7.10 -15.35
C VAL A 28 -13.48 6.84 -16.86
N ASP A 29 -12.44 7.27 -17.57
CA ASP A 29 -12.18 6.80 -18.92
C ASP A 29 -11.57 5.40 -18.83
N LYS A 30 -12.39 4.37 -19.07
CA LYS A 30 -12.00 2.97 -18.93
C LYS A 30 -10.86 2.57 -19.87
N LYS A 31 -10.83 3.13 -21.08
CA LYS A 31 -9.75 2.85 -22.04
C LYS A 31 -8.45 3.44 -21.52
N LYS A 32 -8.48 4.70 -21.07
CA LYS A 32 -7.31 5.37 -20.49
C LYS A 32 -6.86 4.69 -19.19
N ALA A 33 -7.78 4.22 -18.34
CA ALA A 33 -7.45 3.49 -17.12
C ALA A 33 -6.72 2.17 -17.43
N MET A 34 -7.17 1.44 -18.45
CA MET A 34 -6.47 0.25 -18.94
C MET A 34 -5.08 0.58 -19.50
N GLU A 35 -4.95 1.62 -20.32
CA GLU A 35 -3.64 2.08 -20.84
C GLU A 35 -2.66 2.45 -19.71
N GLN A 36 -3.15 3.13 -18.67
CA GLN A 36 -2.36 3.49 -17.49
C GLN A 36 -1.95 2.28 -16.66
N PHE A 37 -2.86 1.33 -16.46
CA PHE A 37 -2.57 0.05 -15.81
C PHE A 37 -1.49 -0.74 -16.57
N GLU A 38 -1.61 -0.87 -17.89
CA GLU A 38 -0.62 -1.53 -18.74
C GLU A 38 0.73 -0.80 -18.68
N LYS A 39 0.71 0.54 -18.63
CA LYS A 39 1.94 1.32 -18.47
C LYS A 39 2.60 1.07 -17.12
N LEU A 40 1.85 1.08 -16.02
CA LEU A 40 2.34 0.71 -14.68
C LEU A 40 2.97 -0.69 -14.70
N LYS A 41 2.27 -1.69 -15.24
CA LYS A 41 2.76 -3.06 -15.40
C LYS A 41 4.09 -3.11 -16.17
N SER A 42 4.22 -2.32 -17.24
CA SER A 42 5.43 -2.29 -18.07
C SER A 42 6.70 -1.85 -17.33
N HIS A 43 6.57 -0.98 -16.31
CA HIS A 43 7.73 -0.58 -15.49
C HIS A 43 8.29 -1.75 -14.68
N PHE A 44 7.42 -2.59 -14.10
CA PHE A 44 7.86 -3.80 -13.39
C PHE A 44 8.55 -4.79 -14.32
N ILE A 45 7.96 -5.04 -15.51
CA ILE A 45 8.55 -5.94 -16.52
C ILE A 45 9.92 -5.43 -16.99
N LYS A 46 10.05 -4.12 -17.27
CA LYS A 46 11.32 -3.49 -17.66
C LYS A 46 12.42 -3.73 -16.61
N HIS A 47 12.06 -3.69 -15.33
CA HIS A 47 12.98 -3.94 -14.20
C HIS A 47 13.09 -5.41 -13.81
N LYS A 48 12.54 -6.33 -14.61
CA LYS A 48 12.56 -7.78 -14.38
C LYS A 48 11.90 -8.19 -13.06
N ILE A 49 10.95 -7.40 -12.59
CA ILE A 49 10.12 -7.71 -11.41
C ILE A 49 8.94 -8.53 -11.93
N PRO A 50 8.78 -9.80 -11.52
CA PRO A 50 7.64 -10.63 -11.90
C PRO A 50 6.32 -9.98 -11.49
N VAL A 51 5.34 -10.02 -12.39
CA VAL A 51 4.00 -9.49 -12.16
C VAL A 51 3.00 -10.63 -12.19
N HIS A 52 2.20 -10.74 -11.14
CA HIS A 52 1.04 -11.63 -11.05
C HIS A 52 -0.23 -10.80 -11.24
N ILE A 53 -1.11 -11.22 -12.14
CA ILE A 53 -2.36 -10.50 -12.43
C ILE A 53 -3.52 -11.22 -11.73
N LEU A 54 -4.18 -10.51 -10.83
CA LEU A 54 -5.52 -10.84 -10.36
C LEU A 54 -6.53 -10.38 -11.43
N ASP A 55 -7.03 -11.33 -12.20
CA ASP A 55 -8.03 -11.10 -13.23
C ASP A 55 -9.39 -10.77 -12.60
N ALA A 56 -9.78 -9.49 -12.64
CA ALA A 56 -11.01 -8.99 -12.04
C ALA A 56 -12.26 -9.64 -12.66
N THR A 57 -12.22 -10.04 -13.93
CA THR A 57 -13.34 -10.70 -14.60
C THR A 57 -13.66 -12.07 -14.01
N LYS A 58 -12.66 -12.73 -13.43
CA LYS A 58 -12.80 -14.04 -12.78
C LYS A 58 -13.00 -13.91 -11.28
N ALA A 59 -12.26 -13.01 -10.64
CA ALA A 59 -12.32 -12.80 -9.20
C ALA A 59 -13.62 -12.11 -8.77
N ASP A 60 -14.19 -11.27 -9.63
CA ASP A 60 -15.44 -10.57 -9.39
C ASP A 60 -16.31 -10.47 -10.65
N PRO A 61 -16.89 -11.59 -11.14
CA PRO A 61 -17.58 -11.61 -12.44
C PRO A 61 -18.77 -10.66 -12.56
N GLN A 62 -19.32 -10.19 -11.43
CA GLN A 62 -20.45 -9.27 -11.39
C GLN A 62 -20.02 -7.80 -11.29
N GLY A 63 -18.71 -7.49 -11.22
CA GLY A 63 -18.20 -6.12 -11.12
C GLY A 63 -18.70 -5.36 -9.89
N LYS A 64 -18.89 -6.05 -8.76
CA LYS A 64 -19.34 -5.46 -7.49
C LYS A 64 -18.26 -4.62 -6.81
N PHE A 65 -16.99 -4.90 -7.07
CA PHE A 65 -15.85 -4.33 -6.37
C PHE A 65 -14.95 -3.54 -7.32
N PRO A 66 -15.34 -2.30 -7.68
CA PRO A 66 -14.56 -1.48 -8.60
C PRO A 66 -13.18 -1.12 -8.01
N ASP A 67 -13.08 -0.95 -6.69
CA ASP A 67 -11.84 -0.61 -5.99
C ASP A 67 -10.86 -1.80 -5.83
N LEU A 68 -11.18 -2.99 -6.37
CA LEU A 68 -10.28 -4.16 -6.35
C LEU A 68 -8.92 -3.87 -7.02
N VAL A 69 -8.87 -2.89 -7.93
CA VAL A 69 -7.63 -2.37 -8.53
C VAL A 69 -6.63 -1.86 -7.49
N PHE A 70 -7.10 -1.39 -6.33
CA PHE A 70 -6.27 -0.98 -5.19
C PHE A 70 -5.89 -2.16 -4.31
N VAL A 71 -5.32 -3.19 -4.95
CA VAL A 71 -5.03 -4.51 -4.37
C VAL A 71 -4.10 -4.47 -3.15
N SER A 72 -3.28 -3.41 -3.01
CA SER A 72 -2.42 -3.23 -1.84
C SER A 72 -3.19 -3.15 -0.53
N ASN A 73 -4.44 -2.67 -0.56
CA ASN A 73 -5.25 -2.50 0.64
C ASN A 73 -5.78 -3.82 1.20
N SER A 74 -5.73 -4.91 0.43
CA SER A 74 -6.38 -6.18 0.81
C SER A 74 -5.52 -7.10 1.66
N ALA A 75 -4.20 -6.88 1.74
CA ALA A 75 -3.32 -7.75 2.51
C ALA A 75 -2.01 -7.08 2.92
N LEU A 76 -1.43 -7.57 4.01
CA LEU A 76 -0.01 -7.41 4.37
C LEU A 76 0.72 -8.71 4.11
N ILE A 77 1.83 -8.62 3.39
CA ILE A 77 2.74 -9.74 3.14
C ILE A 77 3.85 -9.70 4.19
N LEU A 78 4.05 -10.80 4.92
CA LEU A 78 5.13 -10.90 5.90
C LEU A 78 6.47 -11.08 5.19
N ARG A 79 7.36 -10.12 5.40
CA ARG A 79 8.68 -10.08 4.77
C ARG A 79 9.70 -10.78 5.65
N GLY A 80 10.55 -11.62 5.04
CA GLY A 80 11.62 -12.30 5.77
C GLY A 80 11.14 -13.45 6.66
N TRP A 81 9.94 -13.99 6.39
CA TRP A 81 9.43 -15.19 7.06
C TRP A 81 9.94 -16.46 6.35
N PRO A 82 10.05 -17.59 7.07
CA PRO A 82 10.45 -18.87 6.49
C PRO A 82 9.38 -19.44 5.53
N THR A 83 8.14 -18.97 5.63
CA THR A 83 7.03 -19.38 4.75
C THR A 83 6.29 -18.17 4.21
N LYS A 84 5.57 -18.36 3.09
CA LYS A 84 4.76 -17.29 2.49
C LYS A 84 3.53 -17.05 3.35
N VAL A 85 3.49 -15.94 4.08
CA VAL A 85 2.36 -15.58 4.95
C VAL A 85 1.78 -14.23 4.54
N ALA A 86 0.45 -14.18 4.42
CA ALA A 86 -0.31 -12.96 4.18
C ALA A 86 -1.39 -12.79 5.25
N ILE A 87 -1.46 -11.59 5.85
CA ILE A 87 -2.54 -11.19 6.75
C ILE A 87 -3.52 -10.36 5.95
N LEU A 88 -4.78 -10.80 5.86
CA LEU A 88 -5.82 -10.10 5.12
C LEU A 88 -6.27 -8.84 5.84
N ALA A 89 -6.72 -7.89 5.03
CA ALA A 89 -7.42 -6.71 5.49
C ALA A 89 -8.79 -7.06 6.10
N ARG A 90 -9.32 -6.10 6.85
CA ARG A 90 -10.71 -6.02 7.27
C ARG A 90 -11.17 -4.59 7.01
N TYR A 91 -11.88 -4.39 5.90
CA TYR A 91 -12.24 -3.06 5.42
C TYR A 91 -13.22 -2.35 6.36
N ALA A 92 -12.93 -1.07 6.63
CA ALA A 92 -13.81 -0.23 7.45
C ALA A 92 -15.16 -0.01 6.75
N HIS A 93 -15.10 0.29 5.45
CA HIS A 93 -16.26 0.61 4.63
C HIS A 93 -16.90 -0.64 4.02
N PRO A 94 -18.24 -0.81 4.14
CA PRO A 94 -18.94 -1.98 3.60
C PRO A 94 -18.80 -2.12 2.09
N GLU A 95 -18.62 -1.02 1.36
CA GLU A 95 -18.45 -1.00 -0.10
C GLU A 95 -17.24 -1.81 -0.59
N ARG A 96 -16.21 -1.98 0.26
CA ARG A 96 -15.01 -2.76 -0.05
C ARG A 96 -14.96 -4.13 0.63
N ARG A 97 -15.90 -4.44 1.53
CA ARG A 97 -15.94 -5.74 2.23
C ARG A 97 -16.27 -6.85 1.24
N GLY A 98 -15.33 -7.77 1.07
CA GLY A 98 -15.36 -8.85 0.08
C GLY A 98 -14.18 -8.81 -0.89
N GLU A 99 -13.49 -7.68 -1.03
CA GLU A 99 -12.26 -7.58 -1.82
C GLU A 99 -11.12 -8.42 -1.21
N GLU A 100 -11.00 -8.40 0.12
CA GLU A 100 -10.01 -9.14 0.89
C GLU A 100 -10.12 -10.65 0.64
N ALA A 101 -11.35 -11.17 0.49
CA ALA A 101 -11.58 -12.59 0.21
C ALA A 101 -11.09 -12.98 -1.20
N ARG A 102 -11.26 -12.10 -2.19
CA ARG A 102 -10.79 -12.31 -3.57
C ARG A 102 -9.28 -12.32 -3.66
N VAL A 103 -8.64 -11.33 -3.04
CA VAL A 103 -7.19 -11.25 -2.97
C VAL A 103 -6.62 -12.41 -2.15
N GLY A 104 -7.25 -12.77 -1.04
CA GLY A 104 -6.87 -13.92 -0.23
C GLY A 104 -6.96 -15.26 -0.97
N ALA A 105 -8.04 -15.48 -1.73
CA ALA A 105 -8.17 -16.66 -2.58
C ALA A 105 -7.06 -16.74 -3.63
N PHE A 106 -6.73 -15.62 -4.27
CA PHE A 106 -5.62 -15.56 -5.23
C PHE A 106 -4.27 -15.84 -4.58
N LEU A 107 -3.97 -15.19 -3.45
CA LEU A 107 -2.74 -15.41 -2.69
C LEU A 107 -2.60 -16.88 -2.26
N LYS A 108 -3.67 -17.50 -1.76
CA LYS A 108 -3.68 -18.88 -1.30
C LYS A 108 -3.54 -19.88 -2.46
N HIS A 109 -4.44 -19.81 -3.43
CA HIS A 109 -4.61 -20.87 -4.43
C HIS A 109 -3.69 -20.73 -5.63
N ILE A 110 -3.29 -19.51 -5.98
CA ILE A 110 -2.41 -19.24 -7.14
C ILE A 110 -0.96 -19.04 -6.69
N LEU A 111 -0.75 -18.34 -5.56
CA LEU A 111 0.60 -17.95 -5.13
C LEU A 111 1.14 -18.79 -3.94
N GLY A 112 0.31 -19.66 -3.36
CA GLY A 112 0.70 -20.60 -2.31
C GLY A 112 0.96 -19.97 -0.94
N TYR A 113 0.28 -18.88 -0.61
CA TYR A 113 0.39 -18.24 0.71
C TYR A 113 -0.46 -18.96 1.77
N LYS A 114 0.06 -19.06 3.00
CA LYS A 114 -0.76 -19.17 4.21
C LYS A 114 -1.46 -17.82 4.38
N VAL A 115 -2.78 -17.84 4.38
CA VAL A 115 -3.61 -16.63 4.49
C VAL A 115 -4.28 -16.60 5.86
N ILE A 116 -4.12 -15.48 6.56
CA ILE A 116 -4.63 -15.26 7.91
C ILE A 116 -5.71 -14.19 7.85
N SER A 117 -6.91 -14.55 8.32
CA SER A 117 -8.00 -13.59 8.51
C SER A 117 -7.94 -12.98 9.90
N LEU A 118 -8.27 -11.69 10.01
CA LEU A 118 -8.45 -11.02 11.29
C LEU A 118 -9.84 -11.33 11.89
N PRO A 119 -10.05 -11.17 13.21
CA PRO A 119 -11.35 -11.40 13.85
C PRO A 119 -12.46 -10.54 13.26
N GLU A 120 -13.67 -11.11 13.14
CA GLU A 120 -14.85 -10.43 12.63
C GLU A 120 -15.56 -9.57 13.70
N GLU A 121 -14.83 -8.68 14.37
CA GLU A 121 -15.34 -7.86 15.48
C GLU A 121 -15.57 -6.39 15.09
N GLU A 122 -16.80 -5.89 15.08
CA GLU A 122 -17.08 -4.49 14.67
C GLU A 122 -16.17 -3.45 15.38
N GLY A 123 -15.61 -2.50 14.62
CA GLY A 123 -14.60 -1.57 15.10
C GLY A 123 -13.14 -2.04 14.99
N LEU A 124 -12.88 -3.30 14.60
CA LEU A 124 -11.55 -3.83 14.30
C LEU A 124 -11.25 -3.75 12.78
N TYR A 125 -10.73 -2.62 12.29
CA TYR A 125 -10.47 -2.46 10.86
C TYR A 125 -8.99 -2.31 10.57
N TYR A 126 -8.57 -2.86 9.44
CA TYR A 126 -7.19 -2.83 8.97
C TYR A 126 -7.15 -2.92 7.44
N GLU A 127 -6.55 -1.96 6.76
CA GLU A 127 -6.54 -1.89 5.28
C GLU A 127 -5.15 -2.16 4.67
N GLY A 128 -4.52 -3.27 5.10
CA GLY A 128 -3.40 -3.91 4.41
C GLY A 128 -2.15 -3.02 4.23
N GLN A 129 -1.47 -3.15 3.08
CA GLN A 129 -0.29 -2.33 2.73
C GLN A 129 -0.61 -0.85 2.49
N GLY A 130 -1.89 -0.46 2.43
CA GLY A 130 -2.28 0.95 2.47
C GLY A 130 -1.93 1.61 3.81
N ASP A 131 -2.13 0.86 4.90
CA ASP A 131 -1.89 1.29 6.29
C ASP A 131 -0.72 0.58 6.95
N SER A 132 0.11 -0.10 6.15
CA SER A 132 1.33 -0.74 6.62
C SER A 132 2.47 -0.68 5.59
N ARG A 133 3.68 -0.41 6.07
CA ARG A 133 4.89 -0.30 5.24
C ARG A 133 6.05 -1.05 5.86
N TRP A 134 6.77 -1.79 5.04
CA TRP A 134 8.07 -2.33 5.42
C TRP A 134 9.17 -1.31 5.16
N SER A 135 10.11 -1.18 6.10
CA SER A 135 11.43 -0.62 5.76
C SER A 135 12.14 -1.54 4.77
N HIS A 136 13.01 -0.96 3.92
CA HIS A 136 13.71 -1.73 2.89
C HIS A 136 14.61 -2.85 3.45
N ASN A 137 15.06 -2.73 4.70
CA ASN A 137 15.84 -3.77 5.39
C ASN A 137 15.01 -5.01 5.79
N GLY A 138 13.67 -4.96 5.71
CA GLY A 138 12.77 -6.02 6.18
C GLY A 138 12.74 -6.24 7.69
N LYS A 139 13.33 -5.34 8.48
CA LYS A 139 13.44 -5.44 9.96
C LYS A 139 12.44 -4.57 10.70
N ASP A 140 11.94 -3.51 10.06
CA ASP A 140 10.94 -2.62 10.63
C ASP A 140 9.63 -2.70 9.84
N LEU A 141 8.54 -2.95 10.55
CA LEU A 141 7.18 -2.88 10.03
C LEU A 141 6.48 -1.69 10.66
N TRP A 142 6.03 -0.76 9.82
CA TRP A 142 5.27 0.42 10.22
C TRP A 142 3.80 0.12 10.02
N LEU A 143 3.00 0.25 11.06
CA LEU A 143 1.54 0.17 11.02
C LEU A 143 0.96 1.53 11.42
N CYS A 144 -0.13 1.97 10.81
CA CYS A 144 -0.85 3.14 11.30
C CYS A 144 -2.27 2.85 11.75
N TYR A 145 -2.80 3.76 12.56
CA TYR A 145 -4.19 3.82 12.97
C TYR A 145 -4.61 5.28 13.17
N GLY A 146 -5.90 5.56 13.35
CA GLY A 146 -6.37 6.87 13.82
C GLY A 146 -7.40 7.50 12.91
N ALA A 147 -7.15 8.73 12.45
CA ALA A 147 -8.10 9.53 11.65
C ALA A 147 -8.43 8.93 10.26
N GLY A 148 -7.70 7.88 9.84
CA GLY A 148 -7.87 7.15 8.60
C GLY A 148 -8.79 5.94 8.71
N ARG A 149 -8.43 4.84 8.05
CA ARG A 149 -9.25 3.62 7.97
C ARG A 149 -8.96 2.62 9.07
N THR A 150 -7.68 2.32 9.30
CA THR A 150 -7.27 1.33 10.30
C THR A 150 -7.51 1.83 11.73
N THR A 151 -8.08 0.97 12.57
CA THR A 151 -8.34 1.27 13.98
C THR A 151 -7.21 0.77 14.88
N LYS A 152 -7.16 1.27 16.13
CA LYS A 152 -6.20 0.80 17.13
C LYS A 152 -6.38 -0.70 17.41
N ALA A 153 -7.62 -1.19 17.44
CA ALA A 153 -7.93 -2.61 17.57
C ALA A 153 -7.42 -3.41 16.36
N GLY A 154 -7.57 -2.88 15.14
CA GLY A 154 -7.06 -3.51 13.92
C GLY A 154 -5.55 -3.72 13.95
N ILE A 155 -4.75 -2.69 14.27
CA ILE A 155 -3.30 -2.88 14.38
C ILE A 155 -2.90 -3.81 15.53
N GLN A 156 -3.69 -3.90 16.60
CA GLN A 156 -3.41 -4.84 17.69
C GLN A 156 -3.61 -6.27 17.21
N ALA A 157 -4.72 -6.56 16.52
CA ALA A 157 -4.98 -7.87 15.94
C ALA A 157 -3.91 -8.30 14.93
N VAL A 158 -3.42 -7.38 14.10
CA VAL A 158 -2.30 -7.64 13.17
C VAL A 158 -1.03 -7.99 13.93
N LYS A 159 -0.69 -7.27 15.01
CA LYS A 159 0.48 -7.59 15.85
C LYS A 159 0.35 -8.97 16.49
N ASP A 160 -0.82 -9.28 17.03
CA ASP A 160 -1.08 -10.57 17.68
C ASP A 160 -0.96 -11.72 16.67
N ALA A 161 -1.47 -11.54 15.45
CA ALA A 161 -1.29 -12.47 14.34
C ALA A 161 0.20 -12.65 13.99
N ILE A 162 0.97 -11.57 13.86
CA ILE A 162 2.42 -11.64 13.57
C ILE A 162 3.16 -12.40 14.68
N LEU A 163 2.88 -12.11 15.95
CA LEU A 163 3.54 -12.77 17.09
C LEU A 163 3.19 -14.26 17.15
N LYS A 164 1.93 -14.60 16.88
CA LYS A 164 1.49 -16.00 16.80
C LYS A 164 2.23 -16.74 15.68
N GLU A 165 2.28 -16.18 14.47
CA GLU A 165 3.00 -16.79 13.35
C GLU A 165 4.50 -16.90 13.59
N ALA A 166 5.10 -15.89 14.23
CA ALA A 166 6.51 -15.94 14.63
C ALA A 166 6.76 -17.08 15.62
N THR A 167 5.88 -17.26 16.61
CA THR A 167 5.98 -18.34 17.60
C THR A 167 5.83 -19.72 16.95
N GLU A 168 4.81 -19.91 16.10
CA GLU A 168 4.57 -21.16 15.38
C GLU A 168 5.74 -21.53 14.45
N ALA A 169 6.38 -20.53 13.84
CA ALA A 169 7.51 -20.73 12.95
C ALA A 169 8.88 -20.74 13.66
N ASN A 170 8.93 -20.59 14.99
CA ASN A 170 10.16 -20.39 15.77
C ASN A 170 11.07 -19.29 15.15
N TRP A 171 10.45 -18.15 14.84
CA TRP A 171 11.05 -17.05 14.09
C TRP A 171 11.08 -15.74 14.89
N ILE A 172 12.04 -14.86 14.60
CA ILE A 172 12.14 -13.55 15.24
C ILE A 172 11.27 -12.54 14.46
N PRO A 173 10.24 -11.94 15.08
CA PRO A 173 9.39 -10.95 14.40
C PRO A 173 10.15 -9.63 14.18
N PRO A 174 9.67 -8.75 13.27
CA PRO A 174 10.27 -7.44 13.05
C PRO A 174 10.01 -6.53 14.25
N THR A 175 10.72 -5.40 14.27
CA THR A 175 10.31 -4.29 15.12
C THR A 175 9.04 -3.67 14.52
N ILE A 176 7.94 -3.67 15.28
CA ILE A 176 6.66 -3.12 14.84
C ILE A 176 6.47 -1.71 15.42
N HIS A 177 6.42 -0.72 14.56
CA HIS A 177 6.15 0.68 14.91
C HIS A 177 4.66 1.00 14.69
N SER A 178 4.03 1.66 15.65
CA SER A 178 2.63 2.09 15.55
C SER A 178 2.52 3.59 15.46
N LEU A 179 2.01 4.07 14.33
CA LEU A 179 1.91 5.49 14.01
C LEU A 179 0.45 5.94 14.03
N GLN A 180 0.16 7.07 14.65
CA GLN A 180 -1.18 7.65 14.69
C GLN A 180 -1.32 8.70 13.59
N LEU A 181 -2.21 8.43 12.63
CA LEU A 181 -2.67 9.41 11.65
C LEU A 181 -3.67 10.37 12.31
N VAL A 182 -3.53 11.66 12.03
CA VAL A 182 -4.39 12.75 12.52
C VAL A 182 -5.02 13.57 11.40
N GLU A 183 -4.54 13.43 10.16
CA GLU A 183 -5.06 14.11 8.98
C GLU A 183 -5.99 13.20 8.18
N LYS A 184 -7.21 13.67 7.90
CA LYS A 184 -8.23 12.91 7.17
C LYS A 184 -7.95 12.83 5.67
N LYS A 185 -7.28 13.84 5.08
CA LYS A 185 -6.93 13.83 3.64
C LYS A 185 -5.95 12.73 3.28
N THR A 186 -5.06 12.36 4.19
CA THR A 186 -4.14 11.23 4.07
C THR A 186 -4.68 10.06 4.88
N TYR A 187 -5.86 9.57 4.46
CA TYR A 187 -6.62 8.54 5.18
C TYR A 187 -5.92 7.16 5.21
N HIS A 188 -4.88 6.98 4.39
CA HIS A 188 -3.96 5.85 4.44
C HIS A 188 -2.51 6.28 4.65
N MET A 189 -1.71 5.41 5.29
CA MET A 189 -0.26 5.61 5.46
C MET A 189 0.45 5.84 4.13
N ASP A 190 0.09 5.09 3.10
CA ASP A 190 0.72 5.15 1.78
C ASP A 190 0.58 6.49 1.05
N LEU A 191 -0.28 7.39 1.51
CA LEU A 191 -0.40 8.76 1.01
C LEU A 191 0.59 9.72 1.66
N CYS A 192 1.14 9.37 2.81
CA CYS A 192 1.93 10.29 3.66
C CYS A 192 3.26 9.73 4.15
N PHE A 193 3.57 8.45 3.94
CA PHE A 193 4.77 7.81 4.44
C PHE A 193 5.31 6.73 3.49
N LEU A 194 6.59 6.86 3.10
CA LEU A 194 7.29 5.85 2.30
C LEU A 194 8.77 5.74 2.71
N PRO A 195 9.15 4.66 3.43
CA PRO A 195 10.54 4.30 3.62
C PRO A 195 11.20 3.95 2.28
N LEU A 196 12.42 4.45 2.08
CA LEU A 196 13.21 4.24 0.86
C LEU A 196 14.39 3.28 1.10
N PRO A 197 14.92 2.64 0.04
CA PRO A 197 16.06 1.72 0.14
C PRO A 197 17.31 2.26 0.82
N ASN A 198 17.59 3.55 0.65
CA ASN A 198 18.78 4.22 1.15
C ASN A 198 18.62 4.79 2.57
N HIS A 199 17.75 4.18 3.40
CA HIS A 199 17.43 4.63 4.76
C HIS A 199 16.84 6.06 4.84
N ARG A 200 16.32 6.58 3.72
CA ARG A 200 15.57 7.84 3.70
C ARG A 200 14.08 7.56 3.78
N VAL A 201 13.28 8.59 4.06
CA VAL A 201 11.83 8.45 4.14
C VAL A 201 11.14 9.68 3.55
N LEU A 202 10.14 9.44 2.70
CA LEU A 202 9.18 10.47 2.30
C LEU A 202 8.14 10.60 3.41
N LEU A 203 7.94 11.81 3.91
CA LEU A 203 7.06 12.06 5.05
C LEU A 203 6.24 13.34 4.87
N HIS A 204 4.92 13.23 4.82
CA HIS A 204 4.03 14.37 5.04
C HIS A 204 3.81 14.53 6.55
N GLU A 205 4.62 15.38 7.19
CA GLU A 205 4.74 15.43 8.66
C GLU A 205 3.41 15.72 9.38
N SER A 206 2.60 16.64 8.87
CA SER A 206 1.35 17.04 9.54
C SER A 206 0.29 15.93 9.55
N SER A 207 0.48 14.84 8.79
CA SER A 207 -0.39 13.67 8.85
C SER A 207 -0.27 12.87 10.14
N PHE A 208 0.83 13.03 10.89
CA PHE A 208 1.15 12.21 12.04
C PHE A 208 1.12 12.99 13.36
N SER A 209 0.68 12.31 14.43
CA SER A 209 0.72 12.86 15.78
C SER A 209 2.15 13.25 16.20
N ALA A 210 2.29 14.11 17.22
CA ALA A 210 3.61 14.51 17.71
C ALA A 210 4.47 13.31 18.16
N ALA A 211 3.85 12.32 18.82
CA ALA A 211 4.53 11.09 19.24
C ALA A 211 5.01 10.27 18.04
N SER A 212 4.17 10.10 17.02
CA SER A 212 4.53 9.36 15.80
C SER A 212 5.61 10.06 14.99
N ARG A 213 5.60 11.40 14.91
CA ARG A 213 6.71 12.17 14.32
C ARG A 213 8.02 11.97 15.08
N LYS A 214 7.97 11.92 16.42
CA LYS A 214 9.17 11.64 17.24
C LYS A 214 9.71 10.23 16.96
N GLU A 215 8.83 9.24 16.88
CA GLU A 215 9.21 7.85 16.56
C GLU A 215 9.92 7.74 15.20
N ILE A 216 9.33 8.36 14.16
CA ILE A 216 9.94 8.38 12.82
C ILE A 216 11.31 9.07 12.85
N ARG A 217 11.44 10.21 13.55
CA ARG A 217 12.71 10.93 13.68
C ARG A 217 13.77 10.13 14.43
N ASN A 218 13.38 9.42 15.49
CA ASN A 218 14.30 8.54 16.23
C ASN A 218 14.83 7.41 15.35
N ARG A 219 14.00 6.88 14.45
CA ARG A 219 14.39 5.74 13.61
C ARG A 219 15.24 6.13 12.40
N PHE A 220 14.92 7.25 11.75
CA PHE A 220 15.57 7.65 10.50
C PHE A 220 16.62 8.76 10.67
N GLY A 221 16.55 9.59 11.71
CA GLY A 221 17.32 10.83 11.76
C GLY A 221 16.71 11.96 10.92
N LYS A 222 16.95 13.21 11.31
CA LYS A 222 16.30 14.39 10.69
C LYS A 222 16.76 14.59 9.24
N GLU A 223 18.01 14.30 8.95
CA GLU A 223 18.69 14.43 7.66
C GLU A 223 18.19 13.45 6.58
N ASN A 224 17.58 12.35 7.02
CA ASN A 224 17.05 11.31 6.14
C ASN A 224 15.55 11.46 5.86
N ILE A 225 14.89 12.43 6.49
CA ILE A 225 13.48 12.73 6.26
C ILE A 225 13.36 13.76 5.12
N LEU A 226 12.69 13.37 4.04
CA LEU A 226 12.23 14.29 3.00
C LEU A 226 10.79 14.69 3.30
N HIS A 227 10.60 15.96 3.68
CA HIS A 227 9.27 16.49 3.92
C HIS A 227 8.49 16.65 2.62
N VAL A 228 7.40 15.89 2.49
CA VAL A 228 6.48 15.98 1.35
C VAL A 228 5.45 17.06 1.65
N PRO A 229 5.36 18.15 0.89
CA PRO A 229 4.30 19.13 1.03
C PRO A 229 2.98 18.61 0.43
N LEU A 230 1.84 19.07 0.96
CA LEU A 230 0.50 18.63 0.51
C LEU A 230 0.25 18.85 -0.99
N LYS A 231 0.90 19.83 -1.62
CA LYS A 231 0.81 20.05 -3.09
C LYS A 231 1.31 18.87 -3.92
N TYR A 232 2.14 18.01 -3.33
CA TYR A 232 2.59 16.75 -3.94
C TYR A 232 1.84 15.57 -3.30
N LEU A 233 0.53 15.73 -3.07
CA LEU A 233 -0.35 14.63 -2.72
C LEU A 233 -0.10 13.45 -3.69
N TYR A 234 0.03 12.25 -3.14
CA TYR A 234 0.51 11.02 -3.82
C TYR A 234 2.03 10.85 -4.02
N ALA A 235 2.88 11.79 -3.65
CA ALA A 235 4.33 11.59 -3.74
C ALA A 235 4.81 10.39 -2.88
N CYS A 236 4.20 10.18 -1.70
CA CYS A 236 4.48 8.99 -0.89
C CYS A 236 3.85 7.71 -1.48
N ASN A 237 2.91 7.82 -2.41
CA ASN A 237 2.28 6.70 -3.11
C ASN A 237 3.14 6.22 -4.29
N SER A 238 4.46 6.33 -4.13
CA SER A 238 5.48 5.88 -5.06
C SER A 238 5.90 4.45 -4.74
N VAL A 239 6.50 3.78 -5.72
CA VAL A 239 6.94 2.39 -5.63
C VAL A 239 8.42 2.33 -5.99
N TRP A 240 9.26 1.85 -5.08
CA TRP A 240 10.67 1.62 -5.42
C TRP A 240 10.78 0.32 -6.23
N LEU A 241 11.45 0.38 -7.39
CA LEU A 241 11.60 -0.77 -8.29
C LEU A 241 12.81 -1.61 -7.88
N ASP A 242 13.89 -0.93 -7.48
CA ASP A 242 15.09 -1.52 -6.90
C ASP A 242 15.73 -0.53 -5.92
N GLU A 243 16.97 -0.77 -5.52
CA GLU A 243 17.68 0.10 -4.57
C GLU A 243 18.00 1.50 -5.11
N LYS A 244 17.90 1.70 -6.43
CA LYS A 244 18.31 2.92 -7.14
C LYS A 244 17.14 3.63 -7.82
N HIS A 245 16.07 2.94 -8.17
CA HIS A 245 14.97 3.46 -8.99
C HIS A 245 13.68 3.58 -8.19
N LEU A 246 13.07 4.76 -8.26
CA LEU A 246 11.78 5.09 -7.68
C LEU A 246 10.79 5.41 -8.81
N LEU A 247 9.71 4.64 -8.89
CA LEU A 247 8.56 4.91 -9.75
C LEU A 247 7.59 5.81 -9.01
N ILE A 248 7.43 7.04 -9.48
CA ILE A 248 6.51 8.01 -8.89
C ILE A 248 5.28 8.19 -9.77
N PRO A 249 4.12 8.51 -9.18
CA PRO A 249 3.02 9.04 -9.99
C PRO A 249 3.45 10.37 -10.62
N ARG A 250 3.03 10.60 -11.87
CA ARG A 250 3.26 11.87 -12.56
C ARG A 250 2.51 12.98 -11.82
N LEU A 251 3.26 13.89 -11.22
CA LEU A 251 2.75 15.04 -10.48
C LEU A 251 3.42 16.32 -11.01
N PRO A 252 2.71 17.46 -11.10
CA PRO A 252 3.28 18.72 -11.55
C PRO A 252 4.53 19.11 -10.75
N ASP A 253 5.63 19.40 -11.45
CA ASP A 253 6.90 19.90 -10.89
C ASP A 253 7.48 19.09 -9.72
N CYS A 254 7.15 17.79 -9.62
CA CYS A 254 7.58 16.93 -8.52
C CYS A 254 8.90 16.20 -8.82
N ARG A 255 9.16 15.88 -10.09
CA ARG A 255 10.26 14.99 -10.51
C ARG A 255 11.64 15.43 -10.02
N HIS A 256 11.99 16.71 -10.24
CA HIS A 256 13.31 17.22 -9.84
C HIS A 256 13.47 17.29 -8.31
N TRP A 257 12.42 17.75 -7.63
CA TRP A 257 12.37 17.76 -6.15
C TRP A 257 12.52 16.35 -5.59
N MET A 258 11.80 15.37 -6.14
CA MET A 258 11.88 13.97 -5.73
C MET A 258 13.27 13.39 -5.99
N TYR A 259 13.89 13.65 -7.15
CA TYR A 259 15.24 13.19 -7.46
C TYR A 259 16.26 13.70 -6.42
N ASN A 260 16.29 15.02 -6.20
CA ASN A 260 17.21 15.65 -5.26
C ASN A 260 16.95 15.21 -3.82
N GLY A 261 15.68 15.06 -3.47
CA GLY A 261 15.20 14.81 -2.12
C GLY A 261 15.17 13.34 -1.73
N SER A 262 15.09 12.39 -2.67
CA SER A 262 15.19 10.94 -2.41
C SER A 262 16.61 10.39 -2.63
N LYS A 263 17.42 11.04 -3.47
CA LYS A 263 18.68 10.50 -4.04
C LYS A 263 18.49 9.20 -4.83
N MET A 264 17.31 8.99 -5.41
CA MET A 264 17.00 7.87 -6.30
C MET A 264 16.76 8.35 -7.72
N LYS A 265 17.02 7.48 -8.70
CA LYS A 265 16.63 7.70 -10.10
C LYS A 265 15.11 7.67 -10.22
N ILE A 266 14.53 8.70 -10.83
CA ILE A 266 13.08 8.86 -10.91
C ILE A 266 12.55 8.39 -12.27
N GLU A 267 11.64 7.43 -12.23
CA GLU A 267 10.73 7.08 -13.32
C GLU A 267 9.32 7.57 -12.97
N GLU A 268 8.52 7.93 -13.98
CA GLU A 268 7.16 8.44 -13.78
C GLU A 268 6.13 7.55 -14.48
N VAL A 269 5.00 7.33 -13.82
CA VAL A 269 3.83 6.68 -14.40
C VAL A 269 2.61 7.60 -14.28
N ASN A 270 1.85 7.74 -15.36
CA ASN A 270 0.56 8.42 -15.28
C ASN A 270 -0.50 7.40 -14.81
N VAL A 271 -1.18 7.72 -13.71
CA VAL A 271 -2.30 6.96 -13.14
C VAL A 271 -3.45 7.90 -12.77
N ASP A 272 -3.61 8.99 -13.54
CA ASP A 272 -4.60 10.04 -13.27
C ASP A 272 -6.05 9.55 -13.21
N GLN A 273 -6.39 8.43 -13.88
CA GLN A 273 -7.73 7.85 -13.79
C GLN A 273 -7.98 7.25 -12.40
N PHE A 274 -6.92 6.73 -11.76
CA PHE A 274 -6.99 6.16 -10.43
C PHE A 274 -6.98 7.23 -9.33
N HIS A 275 -6.35 8.38 -9.60
CA HIS A 275 -6.41 9.55 -8.71
C HIS A 275 -7.85 10.03 -8.49
N LEU A 276 -8.74 9.82 -9.46
CA LEU A 276 -10.16 10.19 -9.35
C LEU A 276 -10.88 9.46 -8.19
N ALA A 277 -10.43 8.26 -7.82
CA ALA A 277 -10.96 7.47 -6.70
C ALA A 277 -10.10 7.59 -5.42
N GLY A 278 -9.12 8.49 -5.40
CA GLY A 278 -8.28 8.70 -4.22
C GLY A 278 -7.05 7.80 -4.13
N GLY A 279 -6.83 6.87 -5.07
CA GLY A 279 -5.66 5.98 -5.09
C GLY A 279 -4.61 6.38 -6.12
N SER A 280 -3.39 5.85 -6.02
CA SER A 280 -2.29 6.12 -6.97
C SER A 280 -1.41 4.87 -7.16
N ALA A 281 -0.19 5.03 -7.67
CA ALA A 281 0.65 3.94 -8.15
C ALA A 281 0.88 2.85 -7.10
N SER A 282 1.24 3.20 -5.86
CA SER A 282 1.43 2.20 -4.81
C SER A 282 0.13 1.55 -4.35
N CYS A 283 -1.02 2.24 -4.41
CA CYS A 283 -2.30 1.64 -4.04
C CYS A 283 -2.62 0.42 -4.93
N MET A 284 -2.20 0.50 -6.20
CA MET A 284 -2.41 -0.54 -7.22
C MET A 284 -1.43 -1.72 -7.12
N VAL A 285 -0.46 -1.67 -6.22
CA VAL A 285 0.68 -2.60 -6.18
C VAL A 285 0.75 -3.28 -4.82
N LEU A 286 0.40 -4.57 -4.78
CA LEU A 286 0.69 -5.41 -3.63
C LEU A 286 2.08 -6.02 -3.80
N ALA A 287 3.05 -5.49 -3.06
CA ALA A 287 4.43 -5.97 -3.12
C ALA A 287 4.56 -7.33 -2.42
N LEU A 288 5.23 -8.27 -3.08
CA LEU A 288 5.54 -9.60 -2.57
C LEU A 288 7.03 -9.74 -2.25
N TRP A 289 7.31 -10.59 -1.26
CA TRP A 289 8.64 -10.84 -0.74
C TRP A 289 8.94 -12.34 -0.79
N LYS A 290 10.19 -12.69 -1.11
CA LYS A 290 10.66 -14.06 -0.95
C LYS A 290 10.74 -14.43 0.53
N THR A 291 10.54 -15.72 0.77
CA THR A 291 10.86 -16.34 2.05
C THR A 291 12.36 -16.44 2.20
N VAL A 292 12.82 -16.58 3.44
CA VAL A 292 14.24 -16.78 3.80
C VAL A 292 14.57 -18.24 4.05
#